data_AF-A0A5C9BV22-F1
#
_entry.id   AF-A0A5C9BV22-F1
#
_cell.length_a   1.000
_cell.length_b   1.000
_cell.length_c   1.000
_cell.angle_alpha   90.00
_cell.angle_beta   90.00
_cell.angle_gamma   90.00
#
_symmetry.space_group_name_H-M   'P 1'
#
loop_
_entity.id
_entity.type
_entity.pdbx_description
1 polymer ?
#
loop_
_entity_poly.entity_id
_entity_poly.type
_entity_poly.pdbx_seq_one_letter_code
_entity_poly.pdbx_strand_id
1 'polypeptide(L)'
;MLRCRTSLAWKPTIGGLAHYASRHSGLTREGCPVRVLAEASGARMYVEIIGHAGALVRVTVKASNLHPMPPSLFDGTEFSM
;
A
#
# COMPACT_ATOMS: atom_id res chain seq x y z
N MET A 1 22.40 -16.69 20.13
CA MET A 1 22.32 -15.51 19.24
C MET A 1 21.40 -15.87 18.08
N LEU A 2 20.11 -15.57 18.18
CA LEU A 2 19.14 -15.86 17.11
C LEU A 2 19.39 -14.88 15.97
N ARG A 3 19.69 -15.40 14.78
CA ARG A 3 19.85 -14.61 13.55
C ARG A 3 18.54 -13.87 13.31
N CYS A 4 18.56 -12.54 13.38
CA CYS A 4 17.48 -11.72 12.85
C CYS A 4 17.36 -12.06 11.36
N ARG A 5 16.31 -12.80 11.00
CA ARG A 5 15.87 -12.94 9.62
C ARG A 5 15.62 -11.52 9.14
N THR A 6 16.51 -10.98 8.33
CA THR A 6 16.29 -9.74 7.58
C THR A 6 15.04 -10.01 6.76
N SER A 7 13.87 -9.62 7.26
CA SER A 7 12.69 -9.51 6.43
C SER A 7 13.10 -8.58 5.30
N LEU A 8 13.06 -9.07 4.05
CA LEU A 8 13.22 -8.19 2.91
C LEU A 8 12.24 -7.04 3.13
N ALA A 9 12.75 -5.81 3.24
CA ALA A 9 11.89 -4.64 3.37
C ALA A 9 10.90 -4.69 2.21
N TRP A 10 9.61 -4.81 2.53
CA TRP A 10 8.56 -4.91 1.54
C TRP A 10 8.64 -3.71 0.59
N LYS A 11 8.43 -3.95 -0.70
CA LYS A 11 8.41 -2.91 -1.73
C LYS A 11 7.08 -2.95 -2.48
N PRO A 12 6.48 -1.79 -2.77
CA PRO A 12 5.30 -1.73 -3.62
C PRO A 12 5.63 -2.25 -5.02
N THR A 13 4.71 -3.02 -5.61
CA THR A 13 4.83 -3.59 -6.94
C THR A 13 3.79 -2.99 -7.86
N ILE A 14 4.16 -2.71 -9.11
CA ILE A 14 3.22 -2.21 -10.13
C ILE A 14 2.07 -3.22 -10.32
N GLY A 15 0.84 -2.73 -10.38
CA GLY A 15 -0.39 -3.53 -10.41
C GLY A 15 -0.85 -4.03 -9.04
N GLY A 16 0.02 -3.99 -8.03
CA GLY A 16 -0.26 -4.44 -6.68
C GLY A 16 -1.16 -3.49 -5.88
N LEU A 17 -1.88 -4.07 -4.92
CA LEU A 17 -2.56 -3.31 -3.88
C LEU A 17 -1.58 -2.96 -2.76
N ALA A 18 -1.71 -1.75 -2.25
CA ALA A 18 -0.95 -1.25 -1.12
C ALA A 18 -1.84 -0.46 -0.18
N HIS A 19 -1.48 -0.44 1.09
CA HIS A 19 -2.08 0.46 2.06
C HIS A 19 -1.32 1.78 2.05
N TYR A 20 -2.00 2.87 1.68
CA TYR A 20 -1.44 4.21 1.76
C TYR A 20 -1.77 4.84 3.11
N ALA A 21 -0.73 5.22 3.86
CA ALA A 21 -0.87 5.91 5.12
C ALA A 21 0.07 7.12 5.19
N SER A 22 -0.47 8.31 5.49
CA SER A 22 0.33 9.51 5.65
C SER A 22 -0.21 10.38 6.77
N ARG A 23 0.70 10.88 7.61
CA ARG A 23 0.41 11.85 8.67
C ARG A 23 -0.12 13.20 8.16
N HIS A 24 0.06 13.51 6.87
CA HIS A 24 -0.26 14.82 6.29
C HIS A 24 -1.46 14.80 5.35
N SER A 25 -2.06 13.64 5.10
CA SER A 25 -3.21 13.51 4.22
C SER A 25 -4.48 13.31 5.05
N GLY A 26 -5.51 14.11 4.77
CA GLY A 26 -6.83 13.95 5.39
C GLY A 26 -7.51 12.63 5.01
N LEU A 27 -7.09 11.99 3.92
CA LEU A 27 -7.57 10.67 3.47
C LEU A 27 -7.09 9.49 4.32
N THR A 28 -6.13 9.69 5.24
CA THR A 28 -5.31 8.60 5.78
C THR A 28 -5.34 8.45 7.30
N ARG A 29 -6.37 8.94 7.99
CA ARG A 29 -6.49 8.75 9.45
C ARG A 29 -6.51 7.26 9.85
N GLU A 30 -7.04 6.41 8.97
CA GLU A 30 -7.03 4.92 9.09
C GLU A 30 -6.23 4.25 7.96
N GLY A 31 -5.60 5.07 7.10
CA GLY A 31 -5.03 4.69 5.82
C GLY A 31 -6.07 4.21 4.80
N CYS A 32 -5.66 4.05 3.55
CA CYS A 32 -6.57 3.75 2.44
C CYS A 32 -5.95 2.74 1.48
N PRO A 33 -6.71 1.73 0.99
CA PRO A 33 -6.23 0.87 -0.07
C PRO A 33 -6.04 1.66 -1.38
N VAL A 34 -4.89 1.46 -2.02
CA VAL A 34 -4.56 2.04 -3.31
C VAL A 34 -4.02 0.97 -4.25
N ARG A 35 -4.18 1.18 -5.55
CA ARG A 35 -3.54 0.37 -6.58
C ARG A 35 -2.34 1.10 -7.14
N VAL A 36 -1.17 0.46 -7.17
CA VAL A 36 0.02 1.01 -7.80
C VAL A 36 -0.07 0.87 -9.31
N LEU A 37 0.03 1.97 -10.05
CA LEU A 37 -0.07 1.99 -11.51
C LEU A 37 1.31 2.04 -12.18
N ALA A 38 2.24 2.79 -11.61
CA ALA A 38 3.59 2.95 -12.16
C ALA A 38 4.56 3.51 -11.11
N GLU A 39 5.86 3.35 -11.38
CA GLU A 39 6.90 4.13 -10.70
C GLU A 39 6.85 5.60 -11.15
N ALA A 40 7.16 6.50 -10.24
CA ALA A 40 7.30 7.92 -10.50
C ALA A 40 8.66 8.44 -9.98
N SER A 41 9.06 9.62 -10.42
CA SER A 41 10.36 10.18 -10.09
C SER A 41 10.53 10.49 -8.59
N GLY A 42 11.75 10.29 -8.09
CA GLY A 42 12.14 10.63 -6.72
C GLY A 42 11.51 9.73 -5.66
N ALA A 43 11.58 8.40 -5.85
CA ALA A 43 11.05 7.40 -4.93
C ALA A 43 9.55 7.57 -4.66
N ARG A 44 8.79 7.86 -5.72
CA ARG A 44 7.35 8.02 -5.69
C ARG A 44 6.67 6.95 -6.54
N MET A 45 5.40 6.74 -6.28
CA MET A 45 4.54 5.84 -7.04
C MET A 45 3.33 6.61 -7.55
N TYR A 46 2.94 6.35 -8.80
CA TYR A 46 1.66 6.77 -9.34
C TYR A 46 0.62 5.73 -8.94
N VAL A 47 -0.42 6.16 -8.22
CA VAL A 47 -1.41 5.26 -7.63
C VAL A 47 -2.82 5.71 -7.96
N GLU A 48 -3.75 4.76 -7.91
CA GLU A 48 -5.18 4.99 -8.00
C GLU A 48 -5.84 4.78 -6.64
N ILE A 49 -6.75 5.69 -6.28
CA ILE A 49 -7.48 5.72 -5.01
C ILE A 49 -8.94 6.11 -5.26
N ILE A 50 -9.84 5.72 -4.35
CA ILE A 50 -11.24 6.21 -4.36
C ILE A 50 -11.28 7.57 -3.68
N GLY A 51 -11.60 8.61 -4.45
CA GLY A 51 -11.80 9.97 -3.94
C GLY A 51 -13.11 10.11 -3.16
N HIS A 52 -13.28 11.25 -2.50
CA HIS A 52 -14.46 11.55 -1.67
C HIS A 52 -15.81 11.35 -2.38
N ALA A 53 -15.89 11.62 -3.68
CA ALA A 53 -17.10 11.44 -4.48
C ALA A 53 -17.32 9.98 -4.96
N GLY A 54 -16.55 9.01 -4.45
CA GLY A 54 -16.59 7.61 -4.92
C GLY A 54 -15.93 7.38 -6.28
N ALA A 55 -15.39 8.43 -6.91
CA ALA A 55 -14.71 8.33 -8.19
C ALA A 55 -13.25 7.89 -8.02
N LEU A 56 -12.72 7.16 -9.01
CA LEU A 56 -11.30 6.84 -9.08
C LEU A 56 -10.50 8.12 -9.37
N VAL A 57 -9.51 8.39 -8.54
CA VAL A 57 -8.58 9.52 -8.68
C VAL A 57 -7.17 8.97 -8.71
N ARG A 58 -6.33 9.57 -9.55
CA ARG A 58 -4.92 9.19 -9.68
C ARG A 58 -4.03 10.24 -9.05
N VAL A 59 -3.11 9.80 -8.20
CA VAL A 59 -2.24 10.68 -7.43
C VAL A 59 -0.84 10.11 -7.34
N THR A 60 0.14 10.99 -7.15
CA THR A 60 1.53 10.60 -6.93
C THR A 60 1.85 10.64 -5.44
N VAL A 61 2.31 9.52 -4.89
CA VAL A 61 2.61 9.39 -3.45
C VAL A 61 4.06 8.95 -3.22
N LYS A 62 4.60 9.21 -2.03
CA LYS A 62 5.92 8.69 -1.64
C LYS A 62 5.84 7.18 -1.45
N ALA A 63 6.79 6.43 -2.00
CA ALA A 63 6.85 4.98 -1.79
C ALA A 63 6.97 4.61 -0.30
N SER A 64 7.60 5.47 0.51
CA SER A 64 7.71 5.31 1.97
C SER A 64 6.38 5.36 2.73
N ASN A 65 5.32 5.87 2.11
CA ASN A 65 3.98 5.96 2.69
C ASN A 65 3.09 4.79 2.21
N LEU A 66 3.65 3.87 1.42
CA LEU A 66 2.98 2.65 1.01
C LEU A 66 3.45 1.52 1.91
N HIS A 67 2.49 0.69 2.30
CA HIS A 67 2.69 -0.46 3.15
C HIS A 67 2.03 -1.68 2.50
N PRO A 68 2.45 -2.92 2.85
CA PRO A 68 1.70 -4.10 2.45
C PRO A 68 0.25 -3.97 2.91
N MET A 69 -0.66 -4.51 2.11
CA MET A 69 -2.05 -4.62 2.54
C MET A 69 -2.10 -5.36 3.89
N PRO A 70 -2.92 -4.90 4.84
CA PRO A 70 -3.16 -5.66 6.06
C PRO A 70 -3.67 -7.06 5.68
N PRO A 71 -3.39 -8.08 6.50
CA PRO A 71 -3.89 -9.42 6.26
C PRO A 71 -5.42 -9.36 6.11
N SER A 72 -5.94 -9.90 5.02
CA SER A 72 -7.37 -9.92 4.80
C SER A 72 -7.98 -11.10 5.55
N LEU A 73 -9.18 -10.87 6.07
CA LEU A 73 -9.98 -11.90 6.73
C LEU A 73 -10.30 -13.07 5.77
N PHE A 74 -10.25 -12.83 4.46
CA PHE A 74 -10.68 -13.78 3.43
C PHE A 74 -9.52 -14.39 2.64
N ASP A 75 -8.28 -14.29 3.14
CA ASP A 75 -7.08 -14.78 2.42
C ASP A 75 -6.96 -16.32 2.41
N GLY A 76 -7.96 -17.05 2.94
CA GLY A 76 -8.07 -18.50 2.84
C GLY A 76 -7.02 -19.28 3.64
N THR A 77 -6.14 -18.60 4.37
CA THR A 77 -5.10 -19.22 5.20
C THR A 77 -5.66 -19.99 6.41
N GLU A 78 -6.96 -19.85 6.69
CA GLU A 78 -7.65 -20.53 7.78
C GLU A 78 -7.97 -22.01 7.50
N PHE A 79 -7.85 -22.47 6.25
CA PHE A 79 -8.22 -23.84 5.84
C PHE A 79 -7.03 -24.74 5.47
N SER A 80 -5.79 -24.29 5.67
CA SER A 80 -4.62 -25.13 5.42
C SER A 80 -4.25 -25.93 6.67
N MET A 81 -4.94 -27.05 6.89
CA MET A 81 -4.54 -28.13 7.81
C MET A 81 -4.10 -29.36 7.03
#